data_AF-A0A2K4XDR7-F1
#
_entry.id   AF-A0A2K4XDR7-F1
#
_cell.length_a   1.000
_cell.length_b   1.000
_cell.length_c   1.000
_cell.angle_alpha   90.00
_cell.angle_beta   90.00
_cell.angle_gamma   90.00
#
_symmetry.space_group_name_H-M   'P 1'
#
loop_
_entity.id
_entity.type
_entity.pdbx_description
1 polymer ?
#
loop_
_entity_poly.entity_id
_entity_poly.type
_entity_poly.pdbx_seq_one_letter_code
_entity_poly.pdbx_strand_id
1 'polypeptide(L)'
;MQNLSGALKVKISPLWQGASIAAMTGLAALFLSEHYGAPAMLFALLLGMAVSFLYQSDSPCAKGIDFTGTTVLRVGIVLLGTRIALGDLVTLGWQTALMLAGAIFTTIILGVILARVFGLQKRFGALTGGSVAICGASAALAISSIMPNSEHKERDTLLTVIGVTAMSTIAMILYPIVVNYLEFDAHNAGVFLGGTIHDVAQVVGAGYSVSPETGDIATLTKLVRVAMLLPVVLIMMVVINRSNKGNHGELPKVPGFLIGFVILMLINSTFNLPAIVLETANELSRFFLIAAIAAIGMKTNLGKLTEVGLKPIIMIIAETIWIALLILGFVLCS
;
A
#
# COMPACT_ATOMS: atom_id res chain seq x y z
N MET A 1 -38.48 -12.14 -1.41
CA MET A 1 -37.78 -10.98 -2.04
C MET A 1 -37.87 -9.68 -1.24
N GLN A 2 -38.90 -9.45 -0.38
CA GLN A 2 -38.99 -8.21 0.43
C GLN A 2 -37.97 -8.12 1.59
N ASN A 3 -37.54 -9.24 2.19
CA ASN A 3 -36.57 -9.23 3.30
C ASN A 3 -35.10 -8.96 2.88
N LEU A 4 -34.73 -9.20 1.62
CA LEU A 4 -33.38 -8.86 1.12
C LEU A 4 -33.20 -7.35 0.93
N SER A 5 -34.25 -6.66 0.45
CA SER A 5 -34.25 -5.22 0.19
C SER A 5 -34.11 -4.38 1.47
N GLY A 6 -34.77 -4.79 2.56
CA GLY A 6 -34.63 -4.14 3.87
C GLY A 6 -33.24 -4.33 4.49
N ALA A 7 -32.68 -5.54 4.43
CA ALA A 7 -31.35 -5.82 4.93
C ALA A 7 -30.23 -5.11 4.15
N LEU A 8 -30.40 -4.97 2.82
CA LEU A 8 -29.50 -4.16 1.98
C LEU A 8 -29.60 -2.66 2.30
N LYS A 9 -30.82 -2.11 2.47
CA LYS A 9 -31.00 -0.69 2.84
C LYS A 9 -30.37 -0.33 4.19
N VAL A 10 -30.48 -1.18 5.20
CA VAL A 10 -29.90 -0.95 6.54
C VAL A 10 -28.36 -1.02 6.52
N LYS A 11 -27.77 -1.82 5.62
CA LYS A 11 -26.31 -1.98 5.49
C LYS A 11 -25.66 -0.93 4.58
N ILE A 12 -26.38 -0.41 3.58
CA ILE A 12 -25.90 0.62 2.62
C ILE A 12 -26.06 2.04 3.17
N SER A 13 -27.09 2.29 3.99
CA SER A 13 -27.38 3.60 4.59
C SER A 13 -26.17 4.28 5.27
N PRO A 14 -25.32 3.59 6.05
CA PRO A 14 -24.16 4.22 6.70
C PRO A 14 -22.91 4.34 5.81
N LEU A 15 -22.88 3.74 4.61
CA LEU A 15 -21.70 3.77 3.73
C LEU A 15 -21.74 4.92 2.74
N TRP A 16 -22.94 5.26 2.26
CA TRP A 16 -23.12 6.26 1.19
C TRP A 16 -22.56 7.63 1.58
N GLN A 17 -22.75 8.08 2.82
CA GLN A 17 -22.31 9.41 3.26
C GLN A 17 -20.80 9.62 3.14
N GLY A 18 -20.01 8.71 3.70
CA GLY A 18 -18.55 8.82 3.59
C GLY A 18 -18.04 8.56 2.17
N ALA A 19 -18.67 7.64 1.44
CA ALA A 19 -18.30 7.34 0.07
C ALA A 19 -18.57 8.52 -0.88
N SER A 20 -19.71 9.21 -0.71
CA SER A 20 -20.04 10.39 -1.51
C SER A 20 -19.11 11.55 -1.21
N ILE A 21 -18.72 11.76 0.05
CA ILE A 21 -17.74 12.79 0.42
C ILE A 21 -16.39 12.51 -0.23
N ALA A 22 -15.88 11.28 -0.14
CA ALA A 22 -14.63 10.89 -0.79
C ALA A 22 -14.68 11.07 -2.32
N ALA A 23 -15.80 10.70 -2.95
CA ALA A 23 -16.02 10.91 -4.37
C ALA A 23 -16.07 12.40 -4.75
N MET A 24 -16.78 13.23 -3.99
CA MET A 24 -16.85 14.68 -4.21
C MET A 24 -15.48 15.35 -4.04
N THR A 25 -14.72 14.98 -3.01
CA THR A 25 -13.34 15.44 -2.84
C THR A 25 -12.46 15.01 -4.01
N GLY A 26 -12.63 13.79 -4.52
CA GLY A 26 -11.95 13.31 -5.72
C GLY A 26 -12.30 14.10 -6.99
N LEU A 27 -13.59 14.42 -7.19
CA LEU A 27 -14.04 15.27 -8.30
C LEU A 27 -13.49 16.69 -8.20
N ALA A 28 -13.46 17.27 -6.99
CA ALA A 28 -12.83 18.56 -6.75
C ALA A 28 -11.32 18.53 -7.08
N ALA A 29 -10.63 17.42 -6.75
CA ALA A 29 -9.23 17.23 -7.11
C ALA A 29 -9.01 17.13 -8.62
N LEU A 30 -9.91 16.47 -9.36
CA LEU A 30 -9.87 16.43 -10.82
C LEU A 30 -10.05 17.84 -11.42
N PHE A 31 -11.03 18.59 -10.95
CA PHE A 31 -11.27 19.96 -11.40
C PHE A 31 -10.05 20.87 -11.16
N LEU A 32 -9.43 20.79 -9.98
CA LEU A 32 -8.20 21.53 -9.70
C LEU A 32 -7.03 21.08 -10.57
N SER A 33 -6.91 19.78 -10.83
CA SER A 33 -5.86 19.23 -11.70
C SER A 33 -5.94 19.79 -13.11
N GLU A 34 -7.13 19.84 -13.68
CA GLU A 34 -7.36 20.40 -15.02
C GLU A 34 -7.07 21.91 -15.09
N HIS A 35 -7.34 22.66 -14.01
CA HIS A 35 -7.16 24.11 -13.99
C HIS A 35 -5.73 24.57 -13.65
N TYR A 36 -5.04 23.84 -12.79
CA TYR A 36 -3.70 24.21 -12.29
C TYR A 36 -2.56 23.37 -12.86
N GLY A 37 -2.86 22.33 -13.66
CA GLY A 37 -1.87 21.47 -14.30
C GLY A 37 -1.09 20.54 -13.37
N ALA A 38 -1.42 20.52 -12.07
CA ALA A 38 -0.79 19.62 -11.10
C ALA A 38 -1.54 18.27 -11.00
N PRO A 39 -0.89 17.19 -10.52
CA PRO A 39 -1.45 15.85 -10.59
C PRO A 39 -2.69 15.64 -9.70
N ALA A 40 -3.76 15.08 -10.26
CA ALA A 40 -5.03 14.86 -9.55
C ALA A 40 -4.90 14.02 -8.27
N MET A 41 -4.02 13.02 -8.25
CA MET A 41 -3.78 12.18 -7.08
C MET A 41 -3.19 12.98 -5.90
N LEU A 42 -2.32 13.95 -6.20
CA LEU A 42 -1.76 14.85 -5.19
C LEU A 42 -2.85 15.75 -4.61
N PHE A 43 -3.68 16.37 -5.46
CA PHE A 43 -4.82 17.16 -4.98
C PHE A 43 -5.80 16.33 -4.17
N ALA A 44 -6.11 15.11 -4.59
CA ALA A 44 -7.01 14.21 -3.86
C ALA A 44 -6.48 13.94 -2.46
N LEU A 45 -5.18 13.63 -2.32
CA LEU A 45 -4.56 13.42 -1.01
C LEU A 45 -4.63 14.69 -0.14
N LEU A 46 -4.19 15.83 -0.68
CA LEU A 46 -4.10 17.08 0.09
C LEU A 46 -5.48 17.60 0.51
N LEU A 47 -6.47 17.58 -0.40
CA LEU A 47 -7.85 17.93 -0.07
C LEU A 47 -8.45 16.94 0.93
N GLY A 48 -8.19 15.65 0.76
CA GLY A 48 -8.59 14.62 1.73
C GLY A 48 -8.04 14.91 3.12
N MET A 49 -6.76 15.25 3.24
CA MET A 49 -6.14 15.66 4.50
C MET A 49 -6.77 16.93 5.08
N ALA A 50 -7.07 17.92 4.23
CA ALA A 50 -7.72 19.16 4.64
C ALA A 50 -9.11 18.92 5.25
N VAL A 51 -9.84 17.89 4.78
CA VAL A 51 -11.14 17.49 5.33
C VAL A 51 -11.08 16.24 6.23
N SER A 52 -9.90 15.93 6.79
CA SER A 52 -9.70 14.79 7.71
C SER A 52 -10.56 14.85 8.97
N PHE A 53 -11.03 16.04 9.38
CA PHE A 53 -11.98 16.19 10.48
C PHE A 53 -13.31 15.45 10.27
N LEU A 54 -13.65 15.05 9.05
CA LEU A 54 -14.83 14.23 8.73
C LEU A 54 -14.63 12.75 9.10
N TYR A 55 -13.38 12.31 9.27
CA TYR A 55 -12.99 10.96 9.70
C TYR A 55 -12.72 10.92 11.20
N GLN A 56 -13.76 11.12 12.00
CA GLN A 56 -13.74 10.90 13.46
C GLN A 56 -14.47 9.59 13.79
N SER A 57 -14.09 8.92 14.88
CA SER A 57 -14.60 7.59 15.25
C SER A 57 -16.13 7.53 15.37
N ASP A 58 -16.77 8.62 15.79
CA ASP A 58 -18.23 8.73 15.95
C ASP A 58 -18.93 9.39 14.75
N SER A 59 -18.18 9.71 13.69
CA SER A 59 -18.72 10.34 12.49
C SER A 59 -19.54 9.35 11.67
N PRO A 60 -20.74 9.73 11.21
CA PRO A 60 -21.50 8.95 10.23
C PRO A 60 -20.73 8.64 8.93
N CYS A 61 -19.70 9.45 8.63
CA CYS A 61 -18.89 9.32 7.42
C CYS A 61 -17.78 8.26 7.53
N ALA A 62 -17.35 7.89 8.74
CA ALA A 62 -16.15 7.08 8.96
C ALA A 62 -16.19 5.74 8.20
N LYS A 63 -17.33 5.02 8.29
CA LYS A 63 -17.52 3.73 7.62
C LYS A 63 -17.46 3.83 6.09
N GLY A 64 -18.03 4.90 5.52
CA GLY A 64 -17.99 5.14 4.08
C GLY A 64 -16.59 5.51 3.59
N ILE A 65 -15.86 6.33 4.34
CA ILE A 65 -14.45 6.68 4.06
C ILE A 65 -13.57 5.43 4.13
N ASP A 66 -13.76 4.58 5.14
CA ASP A 66 -13.04 3.31 5.26
C ASP A 66 -13.34 2.36 4.08
N PHE A 67 -14.62 2.27 3.69
CA PHE A 67 -15.03 1.48 2.53
C PHE A 67 -14.36 1.98 1.25
N THR A 68 -14.34 3.29 1.01
CA THR A 68 -13.73 3.87 -0.19
C THR A 68 -12.20 3.68 -0.20
N GLY A 69 -11.53 4.00 0.92
CA GLY A 69 -10.09 3.87 1.06
C GLY A 69 -9.57 2.42 1.06
N THR A 70 -10.45 1.41 1.12
CA THR A 70 -10.05 -0.01 1.11
C THR A 70 -10.69 -0.80 -0.02
N THR A 71 -12.02 -0.85 -0.08
CA THR A 71 -12.75 -1.71 -1.02
C THR A 71 -12.78 -1.07 -2.41
N VAL A 72 -13.16 0.20 -2.51
CA VAL A 72 -13.15 0.92 -3.80
C VAL A 72 -11.73 1.02 -4.36
N LEU A 73 -10.75 1.31 -3.50
CA LEU A 73 -9.33 1.24 -3.85
C LEU A 73 -8.96 -0.11 -4.51
N ARG A 74 -9.28 -1.22 -3.84
CA ARG A 74 -8.95 -2.58 -4.32
C ARG A 74 -9.64 -2.89 -5.64
N VAL A 75 -10.88 -2.42 -5.84
CA VAL A 75 -11.58 -2.55 -7.12
C VAL A 75 -10.86 -1.75 -8.21
N GLY A 76 -10.44 -0.51 -7.92
CA GLY A 76 -9.61 0.29 -8.83
C GLY A 76 -8.31 -0.44 -9.21
N ILE A 77 -7.58 -0.96 -8.23
CA ILE A 77 -6.36 -1.74 -8.48
C ILE A 77 -6.66 -2.98 -9.33
N VAL A 78 -7.73 -3.73 -9.05
CA VAL A 78 -8.10 -4.88 -9.88
C VAL A 78 -8.34 -4.44 -11.33
N LEU A 79 -9.10 -3.37 -11.54
CA LEU A 79 -9.37 -2.81 -12.87
C LEU A 79 -8.09 -2.33 -13.60
N LEU A 80 -7.06 -1.86 -12.89
CA LEU A 80 -5.74 -1.59 -13.50
C LEU A 80 -5.11 -2.83 -14.13
N GLY A 81 -5.48 -4.03 -13.69
CA GLY A 81 -5.07 -5.27 -14.36
C GLY A 81 -5.55 -5.35 -15.82
N THR A 82 -6.60 -4.61 -16.20
CA THR A 82 -7.00 -4.51 -17.62
C THR A 82 -6.11 -3.56 -18.43
N ARG A 83 -5.21 -2.81 -17.79
CA ARG A 83 -4.24 -1.92 -18.45
C ARG A 83 -2.86 -2.57 -18.60
N ILE A 84 -2.49 -3.38 -17.62
CA ILE A 84 -1.16 -4.01 -17.52
C ILE A 84 -1.21 -5.39 -18.18
N ALA A 85 -0.19 -5.71 -18.97
CA ALA A 85 -0.03 -6.99 -19.65
C ALA A 85 1.08 -7.84 -19.01
N LEU A 86 1.08 -9.15 -19.30
CA LEU A 86 2.16 -10.07 -18.92
C LEU A 86 3.52 -9.62 -19.47
N GLY A 87 3.53 -8.95 -20.63
CA GLY A 87 4.75 -8.36 -21.19
C GLY A 87 5.41 -7.37 -20.24
N ASP A 88 4.63 -6.59 -19.49
CA ASP A 88 5.14 -5.62 -18.53
C ASP A 88 5.85 -6.29 -17.34
N LEU A 89 5.39 -7.49 -16.96
CA LEU A 89 6.07 -8.28 -15.93
C LEU A 89 7.41 -8.84 -16.44
N VAL A 90 7.48 -9.17 -17.73
CA VAL A 90 8.73 -9.61 -18.38
C VAL A 90 9.70 -8.45 -18.52
N THR A 91 9.23 -7.26 -18.89
CA THR A 91 10.07 -6.05 -19.00
C THR A 91 10.58 -5.58 -17.64
N LEU A 92 9.77 -5.68 -16.58
CA LEU A 92 10.20 -5.42 -15.21
C LEU A 92 11.40 -6.31 -14.81
N GLY A 93 11.45 -7.53 -15.37
CA GLY A 93 12.63 -8.38 -15.35
C GLY A 93 12.86 -9.13 -14.03
N TRP A 94 13.52 -10.28 -14.14
CA TRP A 94 13.86 -11.12 -12.99
C TRP A 94 14.88 -10.46 -12.05
N GLN A 95 15.71 -9.56 -12.56
CA GLN A 95 16.69 -8.79 -11.79
C GLN A 95 15.99 -7.90 -10.76
N THR A 96 14.93 -7.20 -11.15
CA THR A 96 14.10 -6.41 -10.22
C THR A 96 13.47 -7.31 -9.17
N ALA A 97 12.91 -8.46 -9.55
CA ALA A 97 12.35 -9.41 -8.57
C ALA A 97 13.39 -9.90 -7.55
N LEU A 98 14.62 -10.23 -7.97
CA LEU A 98 15.70 -10.60 -7.06
C LEU A 98 16.13 -9.44 -6.16
N MET A 99 16.26 -8.24 -6.71
CA MET A 99 16.59 -7.04 -5.94
C MET A 99 15.50 -6.79 -4.87
N LEU A 100 14.21 -6.93 -5.21
CA LEU A 100 13.11 -6.77 -4.26
C LEU A 100 13.20 -7.83 -3.15
N ALA A 101 13.48 -9.08 -3.50
CA ALA A 101 13.67 -10.15 -2.52
C ALA A 101 14.85 -9.87 -1.57
N GLY A 102 15.99 -9.39 -2.11
CA GLY A 102 17.16 -8.99 -1.34
C GLY A 102 16.89 -7.77 -0.43
N ALA A 103 16.19 -6.76 -0.95
CA ALA A 103 15.77 -5.58 -0.19
C ALA A 103 14.83 -5.97 0.97
N ILE A 104 13.86 -6.86 0.72
CA ILE A 104 12.98 -7.39 1.75
C ILE A 104 13.77 -8.11 2.84
N PHE A 105 14.63 -9.05 2.43
CA PHE A 105 15.42 -9.84 3.35
C PHE A 105 16.31 -8.96 4.24
N THR A 106 17.09 -8.06 3.64
CA THR A 106 18.01 -7.18 4.36
C THR A 106 17.28 -6.19 5.28
N THR A 107 16.11 -5.67 4.86
CA THR A 107 15.31 -4.77 5.71
C THR A 107 14.76 -5.49 6.94
N ILE A 108 14.31 -6.75 6.81
CA ILE A 108 13.90 -7.57 7.96
C ILE A 108 15.08 -7.82 8.91
N ILE A 109 16.24 -8.20 8.36
CA ILE A 109 17.45 -8.43 9.17
C ILE A 109 17.86 -7.14 9.90
N LEU A 110 17.84 -6.00 9.21
CA LEU A 110 18.12 -4.70 9.82
C LEU A 110 17.17 -4.42 10.98
N GLY A 111 15.87 -4.62 10.80
CA GLY A 111 14.88 -4.43 11.87
C GLY A 111 15.16 -5.30 13.10
N VAL A 112 15.53 -6.57 12.90
CA VAL A 112 15.92 -7.48 13.99
C VAL A 112 17.20 -7.01 14.71
N ILE A 113 18.18 -6.49 13.97
CA ILE A 113 19.43 -5.94 14.54
C ILE A 113 19.12 -4.67 15.34
N LEU A 114 18.38 -3.72 14.76
CA LEU A 114 18.00 -2.46 15.41
C LEU A 114 17.18 -2.70 16.67
N ALA A 115 16.23 -3.65 16.64
CA ALA A 115 15.48 -4.04 17.84
C ALA A 115 16.42 -4.42 18.98
N ARG A 116 17.44 -5.25 18.69
CA ARG A 116 18.42 -5.66 19.70
C ARG A 116 19.25 -4.47 20.22
N VAL A 117 19.67 -3.57 19.34
CA VAL A 117 20.44 -2.36 19.70
C VAL A 117 19.63 -1.44 20.61
N PHE A 118 18.33 -1.26 20.34
CA PHE A 118 17.45 -0.41 21.15
C PHE A 118 16.90 -1.09 22.42
N GLY A 119 17.28 -2.34 22.70
CA GLY A 119 16.81 -3.13 23.83
C GLY A 119 15.36 -3.62 23.70
N LEU A 120 14.87 -3.73 22.46
CA LEU A 120 13.55 -4.26 22.11
C LEU A 120 13.63 -5.75 21.71
N GLN A 121 12.48 -6.42 21.68
CA GLN A 121 12.43 -7.84 21.32
C GLN A 121 12.71 -8.03 19.83
N LYS A 122 13.48 -9.08 19.47
CA LYS A 122 13.75 -9.42 18.05
C LYS A 122 12.48 -9.60 17.21
N ARG A 123 11.39 -10.07 17.83
CA ARG A 123 10.07 -10.22 17.18
C ARG A 123 9.51 -8.87 16.74
N PHE A 124 9.69 -7.84 17.57
CA PHE A 124 9.31 -6.48 17.22
C PHE A 124 10.09 -5.99 16.00
N GLY A 125 11.40 -6.24 15.94
CA GLY A 125 12.22 -5.91 14.76
C GLY A 125 11.84 -6.67 13.49
N ALA A 126 11.47 -7.95 13.61
CA ALA A 126 10.95 -8.72 12.47
C ALA A 126 9.57 -8.20 12.01
N LEU A 127 8.75 -7.72 12.95
CA LEU A 127 7.44 -7.13 12.69
C LEU A 127 7.59 -5.79 11.95
N THR A 128 8.40 -4.85 12.46
CA THR A 128 8.62 -3.54 11.81
C THR A 128 9.32 -3.72 10.46
N GLY A 129 10.44 -4.45 10.43
CA GLY A 129 11.21 -4.67 9.22
C GLY A 129 10.41 -5.37 8.13
N GLY A 130 9.61 -6.39 8.48
CA GLY A 130 8.73 -7.06 7.51
C GLY A 130 7.56 -6.19 7.04
N SER A 131 7.06 -5.30 7.91
CA SER A 131 6.01 -4.35 7.56
C SER A 131 6.51 -3.31 6.56
N VAL A 132 7.66 -2.68 6.82
CA VAL A 132 8.33 -1.73 5.91
C VAL A 132 8.70 -2.41 4.59
N ALA A 133 9.24 -3.62 4.67
CA ALA A 133 9.75 -4.36 3.52
C ALA A 133 8.70 -4.79 2.48
N ILE A 134 7.45 -5.01 2.88
CA ILE A 134 6.47 -5.70 2.01
C ILE A 134 5.32 -4.78 1.62
N CYS A 135 4.32 -4.62 2.49
CA CYS A 135 3.06 -3.93 2.19
C CYS A 135 2.46 -3.16 3.39
N GLY A 136 3.31 -2.79 4.36
CA GLY A 136 2.93 -1.95 5.48
C GLY A 136 2.01 -2.67 6.48
N ALA A 137 0.82 -2.11 6.67
CA ALA A 137 -0.14 -2.58 7.67
C ALA A 137 -0.60 -4.03 7.45
N SER A 138 -0.81 -4.44 6.20
CA SER A 138 -1.24 -5.81 5.90
C SER A 138 -0.15 -6.85 6.19
N ALA A 139 1.12 -6.50 5.96
CA ALA A 139 2.26 -7.31 6.38
C ALA A 139 2.38 -7.38 7.90
N ALA A 140 2.19 -6.26 8.61
CA ALA A 140 2.20 -6.24 10.08
C ALA A 140 1.19 -7.24 10.67
N LEU A 141 -0.04 -7.23 10.16
CA LEU A 141 -1.11 -8.14 10.62
C LEU A 141 -0.78 -9.61 10.30
N ALA A 142 -0.30 -9.90 9.09
CA ALA A 142 0.07 -11.25 8.66
C ALA A 142 1.29 -11.82 9.41
N ILE A 143 2.28 -10.98 9.71
CA ILE A 143 3.45 -11.36 10.50
C ILE A 143 3.05 -11.54 11.97
N SER A 144 2.21 -10.66 12.52
CA SER A 144 1.70 -10.79 13.87
C SER A 144 0.89 -12.07 14.07
N SER A 145 0.07 -12.51 13.09
CA SER A 145 -0.75 -13.73 13.22
C SER A 145 0.08 -15.00 13.39
N ILE A 146 1.30 -15.05 12.84
CA ILE A 146 2.21 -16.19 13.01
C ILE A 146 3.14 -16.06 14.21
N MET A 147 3.18 -14.90 14.87
CA MET A 147 4.01 -14.70 16.06
C MET A 147 3.37 -15.33 17.30
N PRO A 148 4.19 -15.95 18.20
CA PRO A 148 3.67 -16.49 19.45
C PRO A 148 3.02 -15.39 20.28
N ASN A 149 1.93 -15.72 20.96
CA ASN A 149 1.23 -14.76 21.79
C ASN A 149 2.16 -14.20 22.88
N SER A 150 2.07 -12.90 23.08
CA SER A 150 2.73 -12.14 24.13
C SER A 150 1.79 -11.04 24.59
N GLU A 151 1.97 -10.56 25.81
CA GLU A 151 1.16 -9.47 26.39
C GLU A 151 1.19 -8.19 25.54
N HIS A 152 2.26 -7.97 24.77
CA HIS A 152 2.46 -6.76 23.98
C HIS A 152 2.15 -6.92 22.50
N LYS A 153 1.73 -8.11 22.03
CA LYS A 153 1.55 -8.40 20.60
C LYS A 153 0.60 -7.43 19.89
N GLU A 154 -0.56 -7.17 20.46
CA GLU A 154 -1.56 -6.26 19.86
C GLU A 154 -1.05 -4.83 19.82
N ARG A 155 -0.48 -4.34 20.93
CA ARG A 155 0.14 -3.02 21.01
C ARG A 155 1.25 -2.88 19.96
N ASP A 156 2.19 -3.80 19.92
CA ASP A 156 3.33 -3.78 18.99
C ASP A 156 2.87 -3.77 17.53
N THR A 157 1.81 -4.53 17.22
CA THR A 157 1.18 -4.52 15.89
C THR A 157 0.56 -3.17 15.57
N LEU A 158 -0.22 -2.60 16.49
CA LEU A 158 -0.84 -1.29 16.32
C LEU A 158 0.21 -0.19 16.13
N LEU A 159 1.25 -0.16 16.97
CA LEU A 159 2.35 0.81 16.87
C LEU A 159 3.07 0.70 15.52
N THR A 160 3.33 -0.53 15.07
CA THR A 160 3.95 -0.78 13.76
C THR A 160 3.05 -0.29 12.62
N VAL A 161 1.75 -0.61 12.67
CA VAL A 161 0.78 -0.16 11.66
C VAL A 161 0.75 1.37 11.58
N ILE A 162 0.66 2.06 12.73
CA ILE A 162 0.64 3.53 12.77
C ILE A 162 1.93 4.11 12.19
N GLY A 163 3.09 3.65 12.68
CA GLY A 163 4.39 4.17 12.26
C GLY A 163 4.66 3.96 10.78
N VAL A 164 4.42 2.74 10.27
CA VAL A 164 4.68 2.41 8.85
C VAL A 164 3.70 3.10 7.92
N THR A 165 2.42 3.25 8.32
CA THR A 165 1.43 4.01 7.54
C THR A 165 1.83 5.47 7.44
N ALA A 166 2.23 6.10 8.55
CA ALA A 166 2.66 7.49 8.54
C ALA A 166 3.93 7.70 7.70
N MET A 167 4.93 6.81 7.83
CA MET A 167 6.12 6.86 6.98
C MET A 167 5.81 6.66 5.50
N SER A 168 4.82 5.82 5.18
CA SER A 168 4.38 5.61 3.82
C SER A 168 3.60 6.80 3.26
N THR A 169 2.84 7.54 4.10
CA THR A 169 2.26 8.85 3.71
C THR A 169 3.34 9.88 3.41
N ILE A 170 4.37 9.96 4.26
CA ILE A 170 5.50 10.86 4.05
C ILE A 170 6.22 10.50 2.74
N ALA A 171 6.51 9.22 2.51
CA ALA A 171 7.14 8.73 1.29
C ALA A 171 6.29 9.02 0.04
N MET A 172 4.97 8.84 0.11
CA MET A 172 4.04 9.16 -0.98
C MET A 172 4.13 10.63 -1.42
N ILE A 173 4.34 11.56 -0.48
CA ILE A 173 4.43 12.99 -0.77
C ILE A 173 5.85 13.35 -1.26
N LEU A 174 6.88 12.84 -0.58
CA LEU A 174 8.26 13.26 -0.82
C LEU A 174 8.91 12.55 -2.01
N TYR A 175 8.66 11.26 -2.23
CA TYR A 175 9.40 10.50 -3.25
C TYR A 175 9.09 10.92 -4.69
N PRO A 176 7.85 11.32 -5.07
CA PRO A 176 7.61 11.95 -6.37
C PRO A 176 8.49 13.17 -6.62
N ILE A 177 8.76 13.99 -5.59
CA ILE A 177 9.64 15.16 -5.70
C ILE A 177 11.08 14.69 -5.94
N VAL A 178 11.53 13.65 -5.22
CA VAL A 178 12.88 13.08 -5.36
C VAL A 178 13.10 12.52 -6.77
N VAL A 179 12.18 11.72 -7.31
CA VAL A 179 12.37 11.11 -8.64
C VAL A 179 12.32 12.15 -9.78
N ASN A 180 11.49 13.19 -9.64
CA ASN A 180 11.47 14.30 -10.58
C ASN A 180 12.76 15.13 -10.50
N TYR A 181 13.29 15.38 -9.29
CA TYR A 181 14.55 16.10 -9.10
C TYR A 181 15.76 15.33 -9.64
N LEU A 182 15.76 14.00 -9.52
CA LEU A 182 16.78 13.13 -10.09
C LEU A 182 16.58 12.86 -11.58
N GLU A 183 15.53 13.44 -12.20
CA GLU A 183 15.18 13.27 -13.62
C GLU A 183 15.07 11.79 -14.04
N PHE A 184 14.51 10.96 -13.15
CA PHE A 184 14.27 9.56 -13.47
C PHE A 184 13.24 9.41 -14.59
N ASP A 185 13.52 8.49 -15.52
CA ASP A 185 12.52 8.06 -16.49
C ASP A 185 11.35 7.34 -15.81
N ALA A 186 10.28 7.08 -16.57
CA ALA A 186 9.07 6.50 -16.02
C ALA A 186 9.31 5.12 -15.38
N HIS A 187 10.24 4.33 -15.94
CA HIS A 187 10.58 3.00 -15.46
C HIS A 187 11.32 3.06 -14.13
N ASN A 188 12.40 3.83 -14.06
CA ASN A 188 13.23 3.99 -12.87
C ASN A 188 12.46 4.66 -11.73
N ALA A 189 11.65 5.67 -12.04
CA ALA A 189 10.72 6.25 -11.07
C ALA A 189 9.71 5.20 -10.58
N GLY A 190 9.16 4.37 -11.47
CA GLY A 190 8.20 3.33 -11.14
C GLY A 190 8.79 2.27 -10.20
N VAL A 191 9.96 1.73 -10.55
CA VAL A 191 10.70 0.75 -9.75
C VAL A 191 11.06 1.33 -8.38
N PHE A 192 11.53 2.58 -8.33
CA PHE A 192 11.86 3.23 -7.07
C PHE A 192 10.62 3.42 -6.18
N LEU A 193 9.54 4.00 -6.69
CA LEU A 193 8.33 4.26 -5.91
C LEU A 193 7.66 2.95 -5.43
N GLY A 194 7.49 1.97 -6.31
CA GLY A 194 6.92 0.67 -5.96
C GLY A 194 7.85 -0.17 -5.07
N GLY A 195 9.16 -0.02 -5.25
CA GLY A 195 10.20 -0.70 -4.48
C GLY A 195 10.34 -0.19 -3.05
N THR A 196 9.88 1.03 -2.75
CA THR A 196 10.19 1.69 -1.48
C THR A 196 8.95 2.06 -0.66
N ILE A 197 7.89 2.61 -1.26
CA ILE A 197 6.68 3.02 -0.51
C ILE A 197 5.98 1.77 0.07
N HIS A 198 5.50 1.87 1.31
CA HIS A 198 5.07 0.70 2.08
C HIS A 198 3.63 0.27 1.80
N ASP A 199 2.70 1.18 1.58
CA ASP A 199 1.31 0.85 1.30
C ASP A 199 0.99 0.85 -0.20
N VAL A 200 0.14 -0.09 -0.64
CA VAL A 200 -0.22 -0.23 -2.07
C VAL A 200 -0.95 1.01 -2.57
N ALA A 201 -1.88 1.54 -1.79
CA ALA A 201 -2.64 2.72 -2.18
C ALA A 201 -1.73 3.92 -2.38
N GLN A 202 -0.76 4.06 -1.49
CA GLN A 202 0.18 5.18 -1.47
C GLN A 202 1.21 5.08 -2.59
N VAL A 203 1.63 3.86 -2.97
CA VAL A 203 2.41 3.64 -4.19
C VAL A 203 1.63 4.08 -5.42
N VAL A 204 0.37 3.64 -5.54
CA VAL A 204 -0.51 4.01 -6.67
C VAL A 204 -0.66 5.53 -6.72
N GLY A 205 -1.00 6.14 -5.58
CA GLY A 205 -1.08 7.60 -5.42
C GLY A 205 0.18 8.33 -5.87
N ALA A 206 1.36 7.90 -5.41
CA ALA A 206 2.64 8.50 -5.76
C ALA A 206 2.98 8.30 -7.25
N GLY A 207 2.87 7.08 -7.77
CA GLY A 207 3.23 6.77 -9.15
C GLY A 207 2.40 7.53 -10.17
N TYR A 208 1.07 7.53 -10.03
CA TYR A 208 0.17 8.29 -10.91
C TYR A 208 0.22 9.80 -10.68
N SER A 209 0.86 10.26 -9.61
CA SER A 209 1.17 11.69 -9.47
C SER A 209 2.37 12.11 -10.33
N VAL A 210 3.24 11.17 -10.73
CA VAL A 210 4.37 11.44 -11.63
C VAL A 210 3.93 11.31 -13.09
N SER A 211 3.45 10.13 -13.48
CA SER A 211 2.90 9.88 -14.82
C SER A 211 2.04 8.61 -14.83
N PRO A 212 1.14 8.42 -15.83
CA PRO A 212 0.40 7.18 -16.00
C PRO A 212 1.30 5.93 -16.14
N GLU A 213 2.44 6.06 -16.80
CA GLU A 213 3.40 4.99 -17.04
C GLU A 213 4.16 4.63 -15.75
N THR A 214 4.63 5.65 -15.01
CA THR A 214 5.23 5.47 -13.68
C THR A 214 4.25 4.81 -12.72
N GLY A 215 2.96 5.19 -12.79
CA GLY A 215 1.89 4.59 -11.99
C GLY A 215 1.73 3.09 -12.24
N ASP A 216 1.71 2.66 -13.50
CA ASP A 216 1.58 1.25 -13.87
C ASP A 216 2.79 0.44 -13.38
N ILE A 217 4.02 0.93 -13.63
CA ILE A 217 5.27 0.26 -13.24
C ILE A 217 5.41 0.21 -11.72
N ALA A 218 5.09 1.29 -11.01
CA ALA A 218 5.11 1.33 -9.55
C ALA A 218 4.10 0.36 -8.94
N THR A 219 2.90 0.31 -9.49
CA THR A 219 1.85 -0.63 -9.06
C THR A 219 2.32 -2.07 -9.27
N LEU A 220 2.84 -2.39 -10.45
CA LEU A 220 3.35 -3.73 -10.75
C LEU A 220 4.50 -4.13 -9.82
N THR A 221 5.51 -3.27 -9.67
CA THR A 221 6.64 -3.48 -8.75
C THR A 221 6.16 -3.74 -7.32
N LYS A 222 5.16 -2.98 -6.86
CA LYS A 222 4.58 -3.15 -5.54
C LYS A 222 3.81 -4.47 -5.40
N LEU A 223 3.03 -4.86 -6.41
CA LEU A 223 2.28 -6.11 -6.39
C LEU A 223 3.21 -7.33 -6.38
N VAL A 224 4.36 -7.25 -7.05
CA VAL A 224 5.44 -8.26 -6.93
C VAL A 224 5.94 -8.35 -5.48
N ARG A 225 6.20 -7.22 -4.80
CA ARG A 225 6.55 -7.23 -3.36
C ARG A 225 5.43 -7.81 -2.49
N VAL A 226 4.17 -7.45 -2.76
CA VAL A 226 3.02 -7.98 -2.02
C VAL A 226 2.91 -9.50 -2.18
N ALA A 227 3.18 -10.03 -3.38
CA ALA A 227 3.20 -11.48 -3.62
C ALA A 227 4.27 -12.20 -2.78
N MET A 228 5.39 -11.53 -2.48
CA MET A 228 6.44 -12.06 -1.60
C MET A 228 6.04 -12.15 -0.12
N LEU A 229 4.86 -11.65 0.27
CA LEU A 229 4.35 -11.82 1.64
C LEU A 229 4.26 -13.29 2.04
N LEU A 230 3.69 -14.13 1.17
CA LEU A 230 3.49 -15.55 1.46
C LEU A 230 4.82 -16.29 1.70
N PRO A 231 5.81 -16.26 0.79
CA PRO A 231 7.09 -16.93 1.02
C PRO A 231 7.83 -16.38 2.25
N VAL A 232 7.79 -15.07 2.50
CA VAL A 232 8.45 -14.47 3.67
C VAL A 232 7.82 -14.96 4.97
N VAL A 233 6.49 -14.95 5.08
CA VAL A 233 5.79 -15.40 6.29
C VAL A 233 6.00 -16.91 6.52
N LEU A 234 6.04 -17.72 5.45
CA LEU A 234 6.40 -19.14 5.54
C LEU A 234 7.80 -19.35 6.11
N ILE A 235 8.79 -18.60 5.60
CA ILE A 235 10.17 -18.65 6.12
C ILE A 235 10.19 -18.24 7.60
N MET A 236 9.52 -17.15 7.96
CA MET A 236 9.42 -16.70 9.36
C MET A 236 8.78 -17.77 10.26
N MET A 237 7.72 -18.44 9.80
CA MET A 237 7.05 -19.51 10.55
C MET A 237 8.02 -20.67 10.82
N VAL A 238 8.80 -21.11 9.82
CA VAL A 238 9.81 -22.16 9.99
C VAL A 238 10.90 -21.74 10.99
N VAL A 239 11.38 -20.50 10.90
CA VAL A 239 12.41 -19.95 11.81
C VAL A 239 11.88 -19.86 13.24
N ILE A 240 10.63 -19.42 13.44
CA ILE A 240 9.99 -19.31 14.76
C ILE A 240 9.70 -20.69 15.36
N ASN A 241 9.19 -21.64 14.57
CA ASN A 241 8.84 -22.99 15.04
C ASN A 241 10.06 -23.84 15.38
N ARG A 242 11.21 -23.61 14.73
CA ARG A 242 12.48 -24.22 15.16
C ARG A 242 12.88 -23.81 16.59
N SER A 243 12.39 -22.66 17.08
CA SER A 243 12.67 -22.15 18.42
C SER A 243 11.56 -22.45 19.45
N ASN A 244 10.37 -22.90 19.03
CA ASN A 244 9.24 -23.18 19.91
C ASN A 244 8.43 -24.38 19.38
N LYS A 245 8.46 -25.50 20.11
CA LYS A 245 7.63 -26.67 19.79
C LYS A 245 6.16 -26.35 20.07
N GLY A 246 5.32 -26.29 19.03
CA GLY A 246 3.87 -26.55 19.18
C GLY A 246 2.87 -25.43 18.88
N ASN A 247 3.21 -24.37 18.14
CA ASN A 247 2.19 -23.39 17.72
C ASN A 247 2.01 -23.40 16.19
N HIS A 248 0.88 -23.92 15.72
CA HIS A 248 0.48 -23.84 14.31
C HIS A 248 -0.21 -22.49 14.06
N GLY A 249 0.57 -21.46 13.74
CA GLY A 249 0.00 -20.19 13.28
C GLY A 249 -0.77 -20.36 11.97
N GLU A 250 -1.80 -19.55 11.75
CA GLU A 250 -2.55 -19.57 10.49
C GLU A 250 -1.70 -19.01 9.34
N LEU A 251 -1.76 -19.69 8.19
CA LEU A 251 -1.12 -19.23 6.96
C LEU A 251 -1.79 -17.94 6.47
N PRO A 252 -1.02 -16.90 6.12
CA PRO A 252 -1.61 -15.70 5.54
C PRO A 252 -2.22 -16.04 4.18
N LYS A 253 -3.42 -15.50 3.92
CA LYS A 253 -4.08 -15.63 2.63
C LYS A 253 -3.54 -14.56 1.68
N VAL A 254 -3.30 -14.95 0.42
CA VAL A 254 -3.00 -13.99 -0.65
C VAL A 254 -4.17 -13.00 -0.77
N PRO A 255 -3.92 -11.68 -0.82
CA PRO A 255 -5.00 -10.70 -0.91
C PRO A 255 -5.85 -10.92 -2.16
N GLY A 256 -7.18 -10.99 -2.01
CA GLY A 256 -8.09 -11.29 -3.13
C GLY A 256 -8.01 -10.28 -4.29
N PHE A 257 -7.66 -9.02 -4.01
CA PHE A 257 -7.47 -8.01 -5.04
C PHE A 257 -6.24 -8.28 -5.93
N LEU A 258 -5.18 -8.88 -5.38
CA LEU A 258 -4.00 -9.29 -6.16
C LEU A 258 -4.38 -10.41 -7.13
N ILE A 259 -5.20 -11.37 -6.67
CA ILE A 259 -5.72 -12.44 -7.52
C ILE A 259 -6.57 -11.84 -8.65
N GLY A 260 -7.48 -10.93 -8.32
CA GLY A 260 -8.31 -10.24 -9.33
C GLY A 260 -7.48 -9.45 -10.34
N PHE A 261 -6.47 -8.72 -9.89
CA PHE A 261 -5.52 -8.01 -10.75
C PHE A 261 -4.83 -8.96 -11.72
N VAL A 262 -4.27 -10.06 -11.22
CA VAL A 262 -3.58 -11.07 -12.05
C VAL A 262 -4.54 -11.68 -13.07
N ILE A 263 -5.77 -11.99 -12.68
CA ILE A 263 -6.78 -12.53 -13.61
C ILE A 263 -7.06 -11.53 -14.74
N LEU A 264 -7.30 -10.25 -14.44
CA LEU A 264 -7.57 -9.25 -15.48
C LEU A 264 -6.35 -8.98 -16.37
N MET A 265 -5.14 -9.00 -15.80
CA MET A 265 -3.87 -8.91 -16.54
C MET A 265 -3.70 -10.09 -17.51
N LEU A 266 -3.98 -11.31 -17.06
CA LEU A 266 -3.95 -12.49 -17.91
C LEU A 266 -5.00 -12.40 -19.03
N ILE A 267 -6.22 -11.96 -18.70
CA ILE A 267 -7.29 -11.77 -19.70
C ILE A 267 -6.88 -10.75 -20.75
N ASN A 268 -6.34 -9.58 -20.35
CA ASN A 268 -5.84 -8.58 -21.30
C ASN A 268 -4.74 -9.18 -22.20
N SER A 269 -3.85 -9.99 -21.63
CA SER A 269 -2.71 -10.56 -22.37
C SER A 269 -3.09 -11.68 -23.34
N THR A 270 -4.16 -12.43 -23.05
CA THR A 270 -4.57 -13.58 -23.87
C THR A 270 -5.73 -13.27 -24.82
N PHE A 271 -6.57 -12.31 -24.47
CA PHE A 271 -7.76 -11.94 -25.25
C PHE A 271 -7.62 -10.51 -25.75
N ASN A 272 -7.93 -10.31 -27.03
CA ASN A 272 -8.02 -8.96 -27.59
C ASN A 272 -9.33 -8.31 -27.14
N LEU A 273 -9.30 -7.59 -26.02
CA LEU A 273 -10.47 -6.91 -25.47
C LEU A 273 -10.88 -5.73 -26.36
N PRO A 274 -12.19 -5.48 -26.57
CA PRO A 274 -12.65 -4.31 -27.31
C PRO A 274 -12.18 -3.00 -26.66
N ALA A 275 -11.82 -2.00 -27.47
CA ALA A 275 -11.33 -0.70 -26.98
C ALA A 275 -12.26 -0.06 -25.95
N ILE A 276 -13.58 -0.12 -26.19
CA ILE A 276 -14.60 0.41 -25.27
C ILE A 276 -14.53 -0.22 -23.87
N VAL A 277 -14.21 -1.50 -23.76
CA VAL A 277 -14.09 -2.20 -22.47
C VAL A 277 -12.84 -1.70 -21.73
N LEU A 278 -11.72 -1.56 -22.44
CA LEU A 278 -10.47 -1.07 -21.89
C LEU A 278 -10.58 0.39 -21.43
N GLU A 279 -11.13 1.26 -22.27
CA GLU A 279 -11.35 2.68 -21.97
C GLU A 279 -12.25 2.84 -20.74
N THR A 280 -13.41 2.16 -20.73
CA THR A 280 -14.35 2.21 -19.60
C THR A 280 -13.71 1.69 -18.30
N ALA A 281 -12.97 0.58 -18.37
CA ALA A 281 -12.30 0.02 -17.20
C ALA A 281 -11.20 0.96 -16.65
N ASN A 282 -10.44 1.61 -17.54
CA ASN A 282 -9.39 2.55 -17.19
C ASN A 282 -9.95 3.84 -16.56
N GLU A 283 -11.02 4.40 -17.13
CA GLU A 283 -11.70 5.58 -16.56
C GLU A 283 -12.29 5.27 -15.18
N LEU A 284 -12.97 4.13 -15.04
CA LEU A 284 -13.57 3.72 -13.78
C LEU A 284 -12.50 3.44 -12.71
N SER A 285 -11.39 2.80 -13.12
CA SER A 285 -10.22 2.60 -12.26
C SER A 285 -9.68 3.94 -11.78
N ARG A 286 -9.40 4.88 -12.69
CA ARG A 286 -8.88 6.21 -12.36
C ARG A 286 -9.79 6.93 -11.36
N PHE A 287 -11.11 6.91 -11.59
CA PHE A 287 -12.07 7.52 -10.68
C PHE A 287 -12.05 6.87 -9.28
N PHE A 288 -12.08 5.53 -9.21
CA PHE A 288 -12.03 4.80 -7.95
C PHE A 288 -10.74 5.05 -7.18
N LEU A 289 -9.61 5.11 -7.88
CA LEU A 289 -8.31 5.40 -7.27
C LEU A 289 -8.26 6.83 -6.72
N ILE A 290 -8.72 7.82 -7.47
CA ILE A 290 -8.77 9.22 -7.00
C ILE A 290 -9.65 9.36 -5.75
N ALA A 291 -10.86 8.79 -5.78
CA ALA A 291 -11.76 8.80 -4.62
C ALA A 291 -11.15 8.05 -3.41
N ALA A 292 -10.47 6.94 -3.66
CA ALA A 292 -9.76 6.19 -2.62
C ALA A 292 -8.59 6.98 -2.01
N ILE A 293 -7.78 7.65 -2.82
CA ILE A 293 -6.68 8.49 -2.33
C ILE A 293 -7.23 9.67 -1.50
N ALA A 294 -8.34 10.27 -1.92
CA ALA A 294 -9.02 11.28 -1.10
C ALA A 294 -9.45 10.70 0.26
N ALA A 295 -10.08 9.52 0.27
CA ALA A 295 -10.44 8.84 1.51
C ALA A 295 -9.22 8.51 2.39
N ILE A 296 -8.09 8.12 1.79
CA ILE A 296 -6.83 7.85 2.52
C ILE A 296 -6.26 9.16 3.12
N GLY A 297 -6.34 10.26 2.39
CA GLY A 297 -6.02 11.60 2.90
C GLY A 297 -6.85 11.93 4.14
N MET A 298 -8.17 11.68 4.09
CA MET A 298 -9.07 11.92 5.24
C MET A 298 -8.72 11.08 6.46
N LYS A 299 -8.21 9.86 6.24
CA LYS A 299 -7.79 8.93 7.30
C LYS A 299 -6.43 9.26 7.89
N THR A 300 -5.65 10.11 7.21
CA THR A 300 -4.29 10.42 7.62
C THR A 300 -4.31 11.24 8.89
N ASN A 301 -3.77 10.67 9.97
CA ASN A 301 -3.58 11.36 11.24
C ASN A 301 -2.13 11.19 11.69
N LEU A 302 -1.26 12.11 11.26
CA LEU A 302 0.15 12.12 11.66
C LEU A 302 0.34 12.38 13.15
N GLY A 303 -0.65 12.97 13.83
CA GLY A 303 -0.63 13.18 15.29
C GLY A 303 -0.51 11.87 16.08
N LYS A 304 -1.07 10.77 15.55
CA LYS A 304 -0.95 9.43 16.16
C LYS A 304 0.48 8.90 16.23
N LEU A 305 1.43 9.47 15.47
CA LEU A 305 2.85 9.12 15.62
C LEU A 305 3.36 9.40 17.03
N THR A 306 2.80 10.39 17.73
CA THR A 306 3.21 10.72 19.10
C THR A 306 2.91 9.58 20.10
N GLU A 307 1.97 8.69 19.78
CA GLU A 307 1.58 7.52 20.58
C GLU A 307 2.52 6.32 20.39
N VAL A 308 3.36 6.31 19.34
CA VAL A 308 4.20 5.16 18.93
C VAL A 308 5.47 5.01 19.76
N GLY A 309 5.95 6.11 20.33
CA GLY A 309 7.19 6.16 21.10
C GLY A 309 8.45 6.28 20.22
N LEU A 310 9.50 6.87 20.78
CA LEU A 310 10.68 7.28 20.02
C LEU A 310 11.47 6.11 19.40
N LYS A 311 11.68 5.03 20.16
CA LYS A 311 12.48 3.88 19.70
C LYS A 311 11.86 3.20 18.47
N PRO A 312 10.57 2.80 18.47
CA PRO A 312 9.93 2.27 17.26
C PRO A 312 9.96 3.21 16.06
N ILE A 313 9.75 4.52 16.27
CA ILE A 313 9.78 5.51 15.18
C ILE A 313 11.16 5.54 14.52
N ILE A 314 12.24 5.62 15.31
CA ILE A 314 13.62 5.62 14.78
C ILE A 314 13.89 4.35 14.00
N MET A 315 13.44 3.18 14.49
CA MET A 315 13.59 1.92 13.77
C MET A 315 12.89 1.95 12.41
N ILE A 316 11.62 2.33 12.37
CA ILE A 316 10.83 2.37 11.13
C ILE A 316 11.45 3.38 10.14
N ILE A 317 11.91 4.54 10.62
CA ILE A 317 12.61 5.53 9.79
C ILE A 317 13.89 4.93 9.22
N ALA A 318 14.71 4.27 10.04
CA ALA A 318 15.96 3.65 9.59
C ALA A 318 15.71 2.53 8.57
N GLU A 319 14.70 1.69 8.79
CA GLU A 319 14.26 0.64 7.86
C GLU A 319 13.75 1.25 6.53
N THR A 320 12.99 2.36 6.61
CA THR A 320 12.47 3.10 5.44
C THR A 320 13.60 3.71 4.61
N ILE A 321 14.56 4.36 5.28
CA ILE A 321 15.74 4.94 4.61
C ILE A 321 16.60 3.82 4.00
N TRP A 322 16.78 2.72 4.72
CA TRP A 322 17.56 1.58 4.25
C TRP A 322 17.00 1.01 2.95
N ILE A 323 15.71 0.68 2.91
CA ILE A 323 15.10 0.17 1.69
C ILE A 323 15.14 1.22 0.57
N ALA A 324 14.92 2.50 0.88
CA ALA A 324 15.04 3.58 -0.11
C ALA A 324 16.43 3.65 -0.73
N LEU A 325 17.50 3.62 0.07
CA LEU A 325 18.87 3.67 -0.41
C LEU A 325 19.26 2.44 -1.22
N LEU A 326 18.80 1.24 -0.83
CA LEU A 326 19.06 0.01 -1.59
C LEU A 326 18.43 0.04 -2.97
N ILE A 327 17.15 0.41 -3.05
CA ILE A 327 16.44 0.49 -4.34
C ILE A 327 17.01 1.63 -5.18
N LEU A 328 17.32 2.78 -4.57
CA LEU A 328 17.96 3.90 -5.26
C LEU A 328 19.32 3.47 -5.85
N GLY A 329 20.16 2.80 -5.06
CA GLY A 329 21.46 2.32 -5.50
C GLY A 329 21.35 1.33 -6.66
N PHE A 330 20.33 0.45 -6.64
CA PHE A 330 20.06 -0.45 -7.75
C PHE A 330 19.65 0.32 -9.01
N VAL A 331 18.66 1.20 -8.90
CA VAL A 331 18.13 1.98 -10.05
C VAL A 331 19.20 2.86 -10.69
N LEU A 332 20.14 3.41 -9.90
CA LEU A 332 21.26 4.20 -10.42
C LEU A 332 22.37 3.35 -11.08
N CYS A 333 22.43 2.05 -10.80
CA CYS A 333 23.44 1.14 -11.35
C CYS A 333 22.92 0.24 -12.48
N SER A 334 21.62 0.23 -12.74
CA SER A 334 20.94 -0.61 -13.75
C SER A 334 20.91 0.01 -15.13
#